data_AF-A0AAW2TS77-F1
#
_entry.id   AF-A0AAW2TS77-F1
#
_cell.length_a   1.000
_cell.length_b   1.000
_cell.length_c   1.000
_cell.angle_alpha   90.00
_cell.angle_beta   90.00
_cell.angle_gamma   90.00
#
_symmetry.space_group_name_H-M   'P 1'
#
loop_
_entity.id
_entity.type
_entity.pdbx_description
1 polymer ?
#
loop_
_entity_poly.entity_id
_entity_poly.type
_entity_poly.pdbx_seq_one_letter_code
_entity_poly.pdbx_strand_id
1 'polypeptide(L)'
;MGNLVLFDEKKAVVWQSFDHPTDALVPGQVLVAGMNLTAAVSATNWSEGGVFSVSMTSQGLVAYVTADPPQAYYDELYYGPNQNNETSYVKYQNGSLQLYVNSEPSGPDMTIDLPAAASAQYMKLGPDGHLRVFQWGTQWTEVADVFTGYLGVCNYPLVCGEYGICSNGQCSCPRSSSTVETFRQINDRLPDLGCSEVIPLTCNASSNHSFLDLEDVTYFSFTSDNRSTDMKSCKEACFKNCSCKAAIFRYGSNSSNGFCYLPSQIFSLMNNDKDLTYYNSSVSLKVEIARIVTGPEVGISPGGSDRKESVLGPVLGSTLGILCAAVAVGTAVFVYRRKKRSEEIEEDYLDHVPGMPTRFSYQELVTATDNFSKKLGIQLAELQKVVVKMILQYVHQFYQGRGDLSALGSNSSCFVRKW
;
A
#
# COMPACT_ATOMS: atom_id res chain seq x y z
N MET A 1 23.75 -6.60 -17.89
CA MET A 1 24.72 -6.85 -16.79
C MET A 1 23.97 -6.73 -15.48
N GLY A 2 24.29 -7.55 -14.48
CA GLY A 2 23.63 -7.46 -13.16
C GLY A 2 23.21 -8.79 -12.53
N ASN A 3 23.34 -9.91 -13.27
CA ASN A 3 23.02 -11.22 -12.71
C ASN A 3 24.18 -11.73 -11.83
N LEU A 4 23.94 -11.89 -10.53
CA LEU A 4 24.82 -12.63 -9.63
C LEU A 4 24.50 -14.12 -9.76
N VAL A 5 25.50 -14.93 -10.10
CA VAL A 5 25.32 -16.36 -10.40
C VAL A 5 26.25 -17.19 -9.52
N LEU A 6 25.70 -18.23 -8.90
CA LEU A 6 26.46 -19.24 -8.16
C LEU A 6 26.58 -20.50 -9.02
N PHE A 7 27.81 -21.01 -9.11
CA PHE A 7 28.13 -22.22 -9.86
C PHE A 7 28.57 -23.34 -8.93
N ASP A 8 28.25 -24.58 -9.28
CA ASP A 8 28.83 -25.77 -8.65
C ASP A 8 30.25 -26.08 -9.18
N GLU A 9 30.86 -27.14 -8.65
CA GLU A 9 32.19 -27.61 -9.09
C GLU A 9 32.25 -28.01 -10.57
N LYS A 10 31.10 -28.35 -11.18
CA LYS A 10 30.96 -28.70 -12.60
C LYS A 10 30.64 -27.49 -13.47
N LYS A 11 30.63 -26.27 -12.89
CA LYS A 11 30.25 -25.01 -13.54
C LYS A 11 28.78 -24.96 -13.97
N ALA A 12 27.91 -25.78 -13.38
CA ALA A 12 26.47 -25.66 -13.57
C ALA A 12 25.93 -24.53 -12.67
N VAL A 13 24.96 -23.77 -13.18
CA VAL A 13 24.26 -22.75 -12.40
C VAL A 13 23.39 -23.43 -11.37
N VAL A 14 23.62 -23.14 -10.08
CA VAL A 14 22.79 -23.66 -8.97
C VAL A 14 21.89 -22.60 -8.36
N TRP A 15 22.21 -21.32 -8.59
CA TRP A 15 21.40 -20.19 -8.14
C TRP A 15 21.76 -18.95 -8.96
N GLN A 16 20.77 -18.09 -9.22
CA GLN A 16 21.01 -16.78 -9.81
C GLN A 16 20.04 -15.73 -9.29
N SER A 17 20.51 -14.49 -9.17
CA SER A 17 19.72 -13.38 -8.67
C SER A 17 18.49 -13.05 -9.52
N PHE A 18 18.56 -13.32 -10.83
CA PHE A 18 17.45 -13.02 -11.74
C PHE A 18 16.20 -13.86 -11.48
N ASP A 19 16.34 -15.02 -10.83
CA ASP A 19 15.21 -15.88 -10.44
C ASP A 19 14.51 -15.38 -9.16
N HIS A 20 15.02 -14.31 -8.54
CA HIS A 20 14.50 -13.72 -7.31
C HIS A 20 14.36 -12.20 -7.47
N PRO A 21 13.48 -11.73 -8.38
CA PRO A 21 13.27 -10.31 -8.59
C PRO A 21 12.64 -9.66 -7.34
N THR A 22 12.95 -8.38 -7.13
CA THR A 22 12.40 -7.57 -6.02
C THR A 22 11.43 -6.53 -6.55
N ASP A 23 11.86 -5.28 -6.72
CA ASP A 23 11.08 -4.16 -7.22
C ASP A 23 11.55 -3.69 -8.61
N ALA A 24 12.56 -4.36 -9.19
CA ALA A 24 13.20 -3.92 -10.43
C ALA A 24 13.48 -5.06 -11.42
N LEU A 25 13.51 -4.70 -12.70
CA LEU A 25 13.97 -5.54 -13.80
C LEU A 25 15.06 -4.82 -14.59
N VAL A 26 16.06 -5.58 -15.04
CA VAL A 26 17.13 -5.07 -15.89
C VAL A 26 17.05 -5.67 -17.31
N PRO A 27 17.61 -5.00 -18.34
CA PRO A 27 17.63 -5.56 -19.69
C PRO A 27 18.26 -6.95 -19.73
N GLY A 28 17.54 -7.89 -20.35
CA GLY A 28 17.86 -9.31 -20.44
C GLY A 28 17.21 -10.17 -19.36
N GLN A 29 16.67 -9.59 -18.29
CA GLN A 29 15.97 -10.33 -17.24
C GLN A 29 14.56 -10.75 -17.71
N VAL A 30 14.15 -11.92 -17.24
CA VAL A 30 12.85 -12.52 -17.51
C VAL A 30 12.07 -12.59 -16.21
N LEU A 31 10.80 -12.20 -16.24
CA LEU A 31 9.83 -12.43 -15.17
C LEU A 31 8.87 -13.52 -15.66
N VAL A 32 9.00 -14.72 -15.08
CA VAL A 32 8.21 -15.89 -15.46
C VAL A 32 6.85 -15.87 -14.76
N ALA A 33 5.83 -16.47 -15.37
CA ALA A 33 4.51 -16.58 -14.76
C ALA A 33 4.57 -17.13 -13.34
N GLY A 34 3.93 -16.42 -12.40
CA GLY A 34 3.97 -16.71 -10.97
C GLY A 34 5.05 -15.96 -10.18
N MET A 35 6.01 -15.31 -10.85
CA MET A 35 6.91 -14.34 -10.22
C MET A 35 6.27 -12.96 -10.18
N ASN A 36 6.60 -12.19 -9.12
CA ASN A 36 6.09 -10.85 -8.92
C ASN A 36 7.24 -9.86 -8.70
N LEU A 37 7.12 -8.67 -9.28
CA LEU A 37 7.76 -7.48 -8.73
C LEU A 37 6.89 -6.96 -7.60
N THR A 38 7.47 -6.62 -6.46
CA THR A 38 6.77 -6.02 -5.32
C THR A 38 7.43 -4.71 -4.99
N ALA A 39 6.63 -3.64 -4.91
CA ALA A 39 7.14 -2.33 -4.55
C ALA A 39 7.75 -2.34 -3.14
N ALA A 40 8.72 -1.46 -2.93
CA ALA A 40 9.15 -1.08 -1.58
C ALA A 40 7.98 -0.43 -0.81
N VAL A 41 8.04 -0.44 0.52
CA VAL A 41 7.04 0.24 1.37
C VAL A 41 7.03 1.75 1.13
N SER A 42 8.20 2.36 0.97
CA SER A 42 8.32 3.78 0.62
C SER A 42 9.66 4.06 -0.06
N ALA A 43 9.88 5.31 -0.48
CA ALA A 43 11.15 5.73 -1.08
C ALA A 43 12.36 5.53 -0.13
N THR A 44 12.13 5.56 1.19
CA THR A 44 13.17 5.43 2.22
C THR A 44 13.11 4.11 2.98
N ASN A 45 12.05 3.32 2.80
CA ASN A 45 11.90 2.02 3.43
C ASN A 45 11.80 0.92 2.36
N TRP A 46 12.90 0.20 2.19
CA TRP A 46 13.05 -0.88 1.21
C TRP A 46 12.65 -2.26 1.76
N SER A 47 11.95 -2.32 2.89
CA SER A 47 11.41 -3.58 3.39
C SER A 47 10.35 -4.15 2.44
N GLU A 48 10.17 -5.47 2.50
CA GLU A 48 9.02 -6.13 1.88
C GLU A 48 7.71 -5.64 2.50
N GLY A 49 6.60 -5.76 1.76
CA GLY A 49 5.26 -5.35 2.20
C GLY A 49 4.73 -4.05 1.57
N GLY A 50 5.30 -3.60 0.45
CA GLY A 50 4.65 -2.57 -0.36
C GLY A 50 3.30 -3.04 -0.92
N VAL A 51 2.41 -2.09 -1.18
CA VAL A 51 1.01 -2.38 -1.56
C VAL A 51 0.82 -2.64 -3.05
N PHE A 52 1.85 -2.43 -3.87
CA PHE A 52 1.80 -2.61 -5.31
C PHE A 52 2.64 -3.80 -5.75
N SER A 53 2.10 -4.57 -6.68
CA SER A 53 2.83 -5.66 -7.32
C SER A 53 2.55 -5.72 -8.81
N VAL A 54 3.50 -6.29 -9.55
CA VAL A 54 3.36 -6.59 -10.98
C VAL A 54 3.67 -8.06 -11.16
N SER A 55 2.74 -8.79 -11.76
CA SER A 55 2.86 -10.23 -11.96
C SER A 55 2.74 -10.56 -13.44
N MET A 56 3.58 -11.48 -13.89
CA MET A 56 3.29 -12.20 -15.12
C MET A 56 2.30 -13.32 -14.79
N THR A 57 1.16 -13.33 -15.46
CA THR A 57 0.15 -14.39 -15.37
C THR A 57 0.25 -15.33 -16.58
N SER A 58 -0.56 -16.39 -16.62
CA SER A 58 -0.67 -17.25 -17.81
C SER A 58 -1.36 -16.59 -19.01
N GLN A 59 -1.86 -15.36 -18.85
CA GLN A 59 -2.57 -14.61 -19.88
C GLN A 59 -1.88 -13.29 -20.24
N GLY A 60 -0.93 -12.81 -19.44
CA GLY A 60 -0.28 -11.53 -19.67
C GLY A 60 0.25 -10.86 -18.40
N LEU A 61 0.70 -9.61 -18.54
CA LEU A 61 1.27 -8.81 -17.46
C LEU A 61 0.17 -8.03 -16.76
N VAL A 62 0.10 -8.12 -15.43
CA VAL A 62 -0.94 -7.42 -14.65
C VAL A 62 -0.32 -6.74 -13.44
N ALA A 63 -0.73 -5.49 -13.18
CA ALA A 63 -0.34 -4.75 -12.01
C ALA A 63 -1.51 -4.64 -11.02
N TYR A 64 -1.23 -4.89 -9.75
CA TYR A 64 -2.22 -4.96 -8.67
C TYR A 64 -1.90 -3.98 -7.55
N VAL A 65 -2.95 -3.43 -6.95
CA VAL A 65 -2.91 -2.86 -5.61
C VAL A 65 -3.50 -3.87 -4.62
N THR A 66 -2.89 -3.95 -3.45
CA THR A 66 -3.31 -4.84 -2.38
C THR A 66 -4.68 -4.40 -1.86
N ALA A 67 -5.64 -5.31 -1.99
CA ALA A 67 -7.01 -5.20 -1.50
C ALA A 67 -7.54 -6.63 -1.31
N ASP A 68 -8.76 -6.78 -0.79
CA ASP A 68 -9.41 -8.08 -0.65
C ASP A 68 -10.73 -8.13 -1.45
N PRO A 69 -10.73 -8.72 -2.68
CA PRO A 69 -9.57 -9.28 -3.40
C PRO A 69 -8.66 -8.19 -4.01
N PRO A 70 -7.41 -8.52 -4.45
CA PRO A 70 -6.52 -7.58 -5.10
C PRO A 70 -7.16 -6.93 -6.33
N GLN A 71 -6.95 -5.63 -6.50
CA GLN A 71 -7.56 -4.86 -7.59
C GLN A 71 -6.50 -4.58 -8.67
N ALA A 72 -6.77 -5.01 -9.90
CA ALA A 72 -5.90 -4.72 -11.04
C ALA A 72 -6.09 -3.26 -11.48
N TYR A 73 -4.99 -2.56 -11.75
CA TYR A 73 -4.99 -1.16 -12.25
C TYR A 73 -4.30 -0.97 -13.60
N TYR A 74 -3.58 -2.00 -14.04
CA TYR A 74 -2.99 -2.08 -15.37
C TYR A 74 -2.98 -3.55 -15.79
N ASP A 75 -3.32 -3.83 -17.03
CA ASP A 75 -3.21 -5.16 -17.62
C ASP A 75 -2.88 -5.08 -19.11
N GLU A 76 -2.03 -6.00 -19.56
CA GLU A 76 -1.74 -6.25 -20.97
C GLU A 76 -1.97 -7.75 -21.20
N LEU A 77 -3.20 -8.10 -21.62
CA LEU A 77 -3.70 -9.47 -21.70
C LEU A 77 -3.82 -9.98 -23.14
N TYR A 78 -3.37 -11.21 -23.34
CA TYR A 78 -3.49 -11.93 -24.61
C TYR A 78 -4.79 -12.73 -24.64
N TYR A 79 -5.65 -12.45 -25.62
CA TYR A 79 -6.95 -13.12 -25.82
C TYR A 79 -6.95 -14.14 -26.97
N GLY A 80 -5.79 -14.46 -27.53
CA GLY A 80 -5.67 -15.45 -28.59
C GLY A 80 -5.83 -16.89 -28.09
N PRO A 81 -5.95 -17.86 -29.00
CA PRO A 81 -6.00 -19.28 -28.63
C PRO A 81 -4.70 -19.68 -27.93
N ASN A 82 -4.80 -20.41 -26.81
CA ASN A 82 -3.64 -21.02 -26.16
C ASN A 82 -3.05 -22.06 -27.11
N GLN A 83 -1.88 -21.78 -27.66
CA GLN A 83 -1.27 -22.64 -28.67
C GLN A 83 -0.51 -23.80 -28.03
N ASN A 84 0.20 -23.55 -26.91
CA ASN A 84 0.99 -24.55 -26.19
C ASN A 84 0.70 -24.54 -24.67
N ASN A 85 1.28 -25.51 -23.95
CA ASN A 85 1.33 -25.53 -22.49
C ASN A 85 2.65 -24.96 -21.93
N GLU A 86 3.32 -24.10 -22.71
CA GLU A 86 4.57 -23.48 -22.29
C GLU A 86 4.34 -22.41 -21.22
N THR A 87 5.34 -22.19 -20.36
CA THR A 87 5.22 -21.21 -19.30
C THR A 87 5.29 -19.80 -19.89
N SER A 88 4.27 -19.00 -19.63
CA SER A 88 4.24 -17.60 -20.03
C SER A 88 5.32 -16.79 -19.29
N TYR A 89 5.91 -15.81 -19.96
CA TYR A 89 6.93 -14.95 -19.36
C TYR A 89 6.98 -13.58 -20.03
N VAL A 90 7.54 -12.60 -19.33
CA VAL A 90 7.85 -11.28 -19.89
C VAL A 90 9.35 -11.02 -19.80
N LYS A 91 9.93 -10.49 -20.88
CA LYS A 91 11.36 -10.23 -21.00
C LYS A 91 11.61 -8.76 -21.27
N TYR A 92 12.38 -8.12 -20.40
CA TYR A 92 12.82 -6.75 -20.65
C TYR A 92 13.98 -6.74 -21.64
N GLN A 93 13.77 -6.19 -22.82
CA GLN A 93 14.80 -6.02 -23.85
C GLN A 93 15.08 -4.54 -24.12
N ASN A 94 16.17 -4.26 -24.84
CA ASN A 94 16.47 -2.90 -25.23
C ASN A 94 15.35 -2.34 -26.13
N GLY A 95 14.69 -1.27 -25.67
CA GLY A 95 13.61 -0.61 -26.40
C GLY A 95 12.25 -1.30 -26.33
N SER A 96 12.10 -2.38 -25.55
CA SER A 96 10.80 -3.05 -25.45
C SER A 96 10.66 -3.97 -24.24
N LEU A 97 9.44 -4.11 -23.72
CA LEU A 97 9.04 -5.19 -22.83
C LEU A 97 8.23 -6.21 -23.63
N GLN A 98 8.75 -7.42 -23.79
CA GLN A 98 8.22 -8.44 -24.69
C GLN A 98 7.52 -9.54 -23.91
N LEU A 99 6.25 -9.78 -24.21
CA LEU A 99 5.40 -10.76 -23.54
C LEU A 99 5.24 -11.99 -24.43
N TYR A 100 5.45 -13.15 -23.83
CA TYR A 100 5.32 -14.47 -24.45
C TYR A 100 4.29 -15.25 -23.65
N VAL A 101 3.14 -15.52 -24.27
CA VAL A 101 1.98 -16.12 -23.62
C VAL A 101 1.73 -17.49 -24.20
N ASN A 102 2.11 -18.52 -23.44
CA ASN A 102 1.92 -19.93 -23.80
C ASN A 102 2.49 -20.27 -25.20
N SER A 103 3.59 -19.61 -25.59
CA SER A 103 4.25 -19.75 -26.89
C SER A 103 5.76 -19.44 -26.83
N GLU A 104 6.60 -20.17 -27.57
CA GLU A 104 7.73 -19.65 -28.37
C GLU A 104 8.18 -20.67 -29.44
N PRO A 105 8.63 -20.25 -30.67
CA PRO A 105 9.88 -19.50 -30.82
C PRO A 105 9.94 -18.46 -31.98
N SER A 106 8.81 -18.01 -32.55
CA SER A 106 8.83 -17.10 -33.73
C SER A 106 8.88 -15.60 -33.41
N GLY A 107 8.57 -15.20 -32.17
CA GLY A 107 8.52 -13.80 -31.74
C GLY A 107 7.57 -13.59 -30.55
N PRO A 108 7.54 -12.38 -29.95
CA PRO A 108 6.64 -12.07 -28.84
C PRO A 108 5.18 -11.97 -29.29
N ASP A 109 4.26 -12.39 -28.43
CA ASP A 109 2.81 -12.28 -28.66
C ASP A 109 2.34 -10.82 -28.51
N MET A 110 2.91 -10.11 -27.54
CA MET A 110 2.66 -8.69 -27.30
C MET A 110 3.97 -7.97 -26.99
N THR A 111 4.05 -6.70 -27.38
CA THR A 111 5.25 -5.87 -27.15
C THR A 111 4.81 -4.50 -26.65
N ILE A 112 5.38 -4.08 -25.54
CA ILE A 112 5.27 -2.70 -25.05
C ILE A 112 6.54 -1.97 -25.47
N ASP A 113 6.40 -0.98 -26.34
CA ASP A 113 7.51 -0.16 -26.83
C ASP A 113 8.06 0.72 -25.71
N LEU A 114 9.38 0.74 -25.56
CA LEU A 114 10.09 1.54 -24.57
C LEU A 114 11.16 2.40 -25.24
N PRO A 115 11.61 3.49 -24.60
CA PRO A 115 12.76 4.26 -25.09
C PRO A 115 13.99 3.37 -25.21
N ALA A 116 14.57 3.31 -26.42
CA ALA A 116 15.80 2.57 -26.65
C ALA A 116 16.92 3.06 -25.72
N ALA A 117 17.62 2.12 -25.09
CA ALA A 117 18.69 2.38 -24.16
C ALA A 117 19.91 2.98 -24.88
N ALA A 118 20.20 4.24 -24.57
CA ALA A 118 21.45 4.89 -24.97
C ALA A 118 22.62 4.57 -24.00
N SER A 119 22.29 4.07 -22.81
CA SER A 119 23.23 3.73 -21.73
C SER A 119 22.62 2.64 -20.82
N ALA A 120 23.14 2.47 -19.60
CA ALA A 120 22.52 1.56 -18.64
C ALA A 120 21.07 1.99 -18.36
N GLN A 121 20.14 1.06 -18.51
CA GLN A 121 18.74 1.21 -18.14
C GLN A 121 18.31 0.12 -17.17
N TYR A 122 17.33 0.42 -16.33
CA TYR A 122 16.55 -0.54 -15.57
C TYR A 122 15.13 -0.02 -15.42
N MET A 123 14.16 -0.89 -15.14
CA MET A 123 12.82 -0.49 -14.74
C MET A 123 12.58 -0.84 -13.29
N LYS A 124 11.80 -0.01 -12.58
CA LYS A 124 11.51 -0.19 -11.16
C LYS A 124 10.07 0.18 -10.85
N LEU A 125 9.40 -0.68 -10.09
CA LEU A 125 8.09 -0.45 -9.52
C LEU A 125 8.22 0.42 -8.26
N GLY A 126 7.61 1.60 -8.31
CA GLY A 126 7.61 2.55 -7.20
C GLY A 126 6.56 2.23 -6.13
N PRO A 127 6.70 2.78 -4.92
CA PRO A 127 5.69 2.70 -3.85
C PRO A 127 4.38 3.44 -4.19
N ASP A 128 4.37 4.19 -5.30
CA ASP A 128 3.22 4.89 -5.88
C ASP A 128 2.54 4.09 -7.01
N GLY A 129 3.02 2.87 -7.31
CA GLY A 129 2.44 1.98 -8.31
C GLY A 129 2.92 2.22 -9.74
N HIS A 130 3.79 3.19 -9.98
CA HIS A 130 4.34 3.43 -11.32
C HIS A 130 5.51 2.48 -11.60
N LEU A 131 5.53 1.88 -12.79
CA LEU A 131 6.67 1.10 -13.29
C LEU A 131 7.50 1.98 -14.22
N ARG A 132 8.55 2.57 -13.68
CA ARG A 132 9.36 3.57 -14.38
C ARG A 132 10.62 2.98 -14.96
N VAL A 133 10.97 3.40 -16.17
CA VAL A 133 12.27 3.12 -16.79
C VAL A 133 13.23 4.26 -16.44
N PHE A 134 14.36 3.93 -15.84
CA PHE A 134 15.44 4.84 -15.52
C PHE A 134 16.62 4.61 -16.46
N GLN A 135 17.19 5.69 -16.98
CA GLN A 135 18.39 5.68 -17.80
C GLN A 135 19.53 6.44 -17.13
N TRP A 136 20.75 5.91 -17.23
CA TRP A 136 21.94 6.54 -16.68
C TRP A 136 22.49 7.65 -17.60
N GLY A 137 22.59 8.87 -17.10
CA GLY A 137 23.35 9.96 -17.73
C GLY A 137 24.47 10.44 -16.82
N THR A 138 24.39 11.70 -16.39
CA THR A 138 25.15 12.20 -15.23
C THR A 138 24.54 11.73 -13.90
N GLN A 139 23.26 11.38 -13.93
CA GLN A 139 22.47 10.80 -12.85
C GLN A 139 21.40 9.87 -13.46
N TRP A 140 20.72 9.09 -12.62
CA TRP A 140 19.55 8.33 -13.05
C TRP A 140 18.38 9.27 -13.31
N THR A 141 17.80 9.17 -14.50
CA THR A 141 16.61 9.96 -14.89
C THR A 141 15.52 9.03 -15.38
N GLU A 142 14.29 9.29 -14.96
CA GLU A 142 13.10 8.65 -15.53
C GLU A 142 12.99 9.05 -17.01
N VAL A 143 12.84 8.05 -17.89
CA VAL A 143 12.68 8.25 -19.33
C VAL A 143 11.34 7.75 -19.86
N ALA A 144 10.66 6.89 -19.11
CA ALA A 144 9.31 6.42 -19.41
C ALA A 144 8.64 5.88 -18.14
N ASP A 145 7.33 5.86 -18.17
CA ASP A 145 6.49 5.12 -17.23
C ASP A 145 5.63 4.14 -18.03
N VAL A 146 5.86 2.85 -17.78
CA VAL A 146 5.29 1.75 -18.57
C VAL A 146 3.77 1.68 -18.41
N PHE A 147 3.24 2.08 -17.25
CA PHE A 147 1.82 1.94 -16.93
C PHE A 147 1.01 3.20 -17.17
N THR A 148 1.65 4.32 -17.49
CA THR A 148 0.93 5.55 -17.87
C THR A 148 0.34 5.34 -19.27
N GLY A 149 -0.88 4.82 -19.30
CA GLY A 149 -1.65 4.59 -20.51
C GLY A 149 -2.48 5.81 -20.93
N TYR A 150 -3.46 5.56 -21.81
CA TYR A 150 -4.33 6.60 -22.35
C TYR A 150 -5.22 7.29 -21.31
N LEU A 151 -5.51 6.65 -20.17
CA LEU A 151 -6.24 7.23 -19.04
C LEU A 151 -5.37 8.16 -18.17
N GLY A 152 -4.07 8.23 -18.45
CA GLY A 152 -3.12 9.12 -17.79
C GLY A 152 -2.98 8.83 -16.28
N VAL A 153 -2.52 9.86 -15.56
CA VAL A 153 -2.17 9.76 -14.13
C VAL A 153 -3.34 9.41 -13.21
N CYS A 154 -4.58 9.68 -13.64
CA CYS A 154 -5.77 9.40 -12.82
C CYS A 154 -6.10 7.91 -12.70
N ASN A 155 -5.48 7.06 -13.50
CA ASN A 155 -5.69 5.61 -13.45
C ASN A 155 -4.90 4.92 -12.31
N TYR A 156 -4.00 5.63 -11.63
CA TYR A 156 -3.23 5.07 -10.53
C TYR A 156 -4.07 5.00 -9.25
N PRO A 157 -4.10 3.86 -8.53
CA PRO A 157 -5.01 3.66 -7.41
C PRO A 157 -4.90 4.71 -6.31
N LEU A 158 -3.70 5.19 -6.01
CA LEU A 158 -3.45 6.08 -4.87
C LEU A 158 -3.22 7.55 -5.23
N VAL A 159 -3.41 7.95 -6.50
CA VAL A 159 -3.12 9.32 -6.98
C VAL A 159 -3.83 10.42 -6.19
N CYS A 160 -5.04 10.13 -5.70
CA CYS A 160 -5.86 11.04 -4.89
C CYS A 160 -6.25 10.44 -3.54
N GLY A 161 -5.59 9.37 -3.10
CA GLY A 161 -5.93 8.65 -1.87
C GLY A 161 -7.33 8.02 -1.87
N GLU A 162 -7.75 7.51 -0.71
CA GLU A 162 -9.06 6.87 -0.59
C GLU A 162 -10.20 7.87 -0.83
N TYR A 163 -11.22 7.43 -1.58
CA TYR A 163 -12.41 8.21 -1.98
C TYR A 163 -12.14 9.50 -2.78
N GLY A 164 -10.89 9.92 -2.98
CA GLY A 164 -10.56 11.12 -3.75
C GLY A 164 -10.89 10.94 -5.24
N ILE A 165 -11.42 11.98 -5.87
CA ILE A 165 -11.74 12.01 -7.30
C ILE A 165 -10.64 12.77 -8.04
N CYS A 166 -9.98 12.09 -8.96
CA CYS A 166 -8.97 12.65 -9.85
C CYS A 166 -9.58 13.26 -11.10
N SER A 167 -9.20 14.50 -11.40
CA SER A 167 -9.54 15.22 -12.62
C SER A 167 -8.27 15.86 -13.17
N ASN A 168 -7.69 15.30 -14.23
CA ASN A 168 -6.43 15.77 -14.83
C ASN A 168 -5.29 15.95 -13.81
N GLY A 169 -5.16 15.02 -12.86
CA GLY A 169 -4.15 15.07 -11.79
C GLY A 169 -4.50 15.97 -10.61
N GLN A 170 -5.64 16.66 -10.63
CA GLN A 170 -6.16 17.40 -9.47
C GLN A 170 -7.11 16.52 -8.66
N CYS A 171 -6.96 16.56 -7.34
CA CYS A 171 -7.75 15.75 -6.42
C CYS A 171 -8.82 16.58 -5.71
N SER A 172 -10.00 15.99 -5.57
CA SER A 172 -11.11 16.58 -4.83
C SER A 172 -11.95 15.52 -4.11
N CYS A 173 -12.62 15.89 -3.02
CA CYS A 173 -13.52 14.96 -2.35
C CYS A 173 -14.90 14.90 -3.01
N PRO A 174 -15.57 13.75 -2.96
CA PRO A 174 -16.97 13.62 -3.37
C PRO A 174 -17.83 14.63 -2.63
N ARG A 175 -18.62 15.41 -3.36
CA ARG A 175 -19.56 16.37 -2.78
C ARG A 175 -20.99 15.97 -3.10
N SER A 176 -21.86 16.12 -2.11
CA SER A 176 -23.30 16.04 -2.32
C SER A 176 -23.83 17.37 -2.84
N SER A 177 -24.85 17.33 -3.70
CA SER A 177 -25.69 18.49 -3.99
C SER A 177 -26.60 18.87 -2.80
N SER A 178 -26.73 17.97 -1.80
CA SER A 178 -27.41 18.25 -0.55
C SER A 178 -26.53 19.04 0.43
N THR A 179 -27.14 19.63 1.45
CA THR A 179 -26.44 20.40 2.50
C THR A 179 -25.63 19.53 3.47
N VAL A 180 -25.66 18.20 3.32
CA VAL A 180 -25.00 17.26 4.24
C VAL A 180 -23.64 16.86 3.67
N GLU A 181 -22.58 17.22 4.37
CA GLU A 181 -21.21 16.80 4.08
C GLU A 181 -21.04 15.32 4.47
N THR A 182 -20.76 14.45 3.48
CA THR A 182 -20.56 13.00 3.70
C THR A 182 -19.10 12.59 3.66
N PHE A 183 -18.26 13.33 2.93
CA PHE A 183 -16.81 13.12 2.85
C PHE A 183 -16.09 14.44 3.13
N ARG A 184 -14.95 14.35 3.82
CA ARG A 184 -14.08 15.49 4.11
C ARG A 184 -12.66 15.19 3.65
N GLN A 185 -11.97 16.22 3.18
CA GLN A 185 -10.56 16.14 2.85
C GLN A 185 -9.70 15.90 4.09
N ILE A 186 -8.77 14.95 4.03
CA ILE A 186 -7.89 14.64 5.16
C ILE A 186 -6.99 15.84 5.47
N ASN A 187 -6.51 16.53 4.42
CA ASN A 187 -5.69 17.72 4.54
C ASN A 187 -5.96 18.68 3.37
N ASP A 188 -6.51 19.85 3.66
CA ASP A 188 -6.84 20.88 2.65
C ASP A 188 -5.61 21.34 1.83
N ARG A 189 -4.40 21.22 2.38
CA ARG A 189 -3.15 21.61 1.71
C ARG A 189 -2.52 20.48 0.90
N LEU A 190 -2.93 19.23 1.15
CA LEU A 190 -2.42 18.02 0.48
C LEU A 190 -3.62 17.17 0.02
N PRO A 191 -4.30 17.56 -1.07
CA PRO A 191 -5.51 16.89 -1.56
C PRO A 191 -5.29 15.45 -2.04
N ASP A 192 -4.07 15.12 -2.39
CA ASP A 192 -3.60 13.80 -2.80
C ASP A 192 -3.61 12.76 -1.67
N LEU A 193 -3.68 13.20 -0.40
CA LEU A 193 -3.87 12.28 0.74
C LEU A 193 -5.27 11.65 0.78
N GLY A 194 -6.22 12.22 0.03
CA GLY A 194 -7.58 11.72 -0.09
C GLY A 194 -8.56 12.23 0.95
N CYS A 195 -9.63 11.46 1.11
CA CYS A 195 -10.83 11.87 1.81
C CYS A 195 -11.25 10.83 2.83
N SER A 196 -11.85 11.29 3.92
CA SER A 196 -12.45 10.42 4.93
C SER A 196 -13.96 10.59 4.96
N GLU A 197 -14.65 9.51 5.25
CA GLU A 197 -16.07 9.54 5.60
C GLU A 197 -16.26 10.42 6.84
N VAL A 198 -17.24 11.33 6.81
CA VAL A 198 -17.59 12.15 7.98
C VAL A 198 -18.17 11.28 9.09
N ILE A 199 -18.96 10.27 8.71
CA ILE A 199 -19.51 9.25 9.60
C ILE A 199 -19.09 7.89 9.05
N PRO A 200 -18.26 7.11 9.78
CA PRO A 200 -17.84 5.79 9.33
C PRO A 200 -19.05 4.86 9.13
N LEU A 201 -19.00 4.06 8.07
CA LEU A 201 -20.02 3.04 7.82
C LEU A 201 -20.07 2.02 8.96
N THR A 202 -21.28 1.72 9.44
CA THR A 202 -21.50 0.66 10.42
C THR A 202 -22.36 -0.45 9.83
N CYS A 203 -21.83 -1.68 9.75
CA CYS A 203 -22.59 -2.86 9.36
C CYS A 203 -23.52 -3.31 10.49
N ASN A 204 -24.43 -2.44 10.91
CA ASN A 204 -25.66 -2.86 11.55
C ASN A 204 -26.77 -2.69 10.52
N ALA A 205 -27.84 -3.47 10.63
CA ALA A 205 -29.05 -3.31 9.81
C ALA A 205 -29.80 -2.01 10.18
N SER A 206 -29.07 -0.91 10.36
CA SER A 206 -29.60 0.42 10.55
C SER A 206 -30.23 0.84 9.22
N SER A 207 -31.41 1.43 9.28
CA SER A 207 -32.09 2.02 8.12
C SER A 207 -31.47 3.36 7.68
N ASN A 208 -30.23 3.64 8.05
CA ASN A 208 -29.59 4.96 7.88
C ASN A 208 -28.49 4.98 6.81
N HIS A 209 -28.20 3.83 6.18
CA HIS A 209 -27.36 3.81 4.98
C HIS A 209 -28.11 4.48 3.82
N SER A 210 -27.40 5.34 3.11
CA SER A 210 -27.83 5.97 1.87
C SER A 210 -26.73 5.86 0.83
N PHE A 211 -26.95 6.48 -0.33
CA PHE A 211 -25.95 6.59 -1.39
C PHE A 211 -25.70 8.04 -1.76
N LEU A 212 -24.44 8.39 -1.93
CA LEU A 212 -24.00 9.58 -2.64
C LEU A 212 -23.76 9.21 -4.11
N ASP A 213 -24.60 9.74 -5.00
CA ASP A 213 -24.51 9.49 -6.43
C ASP A 213 -23.55 10.47 -7.10
N LEU A 214 -22.59 9.90 -7.83
CA LEU A 214 -21.59 10.61 -8.63
C LEU A 214 -21.78 10.21 -10.09
N GLU A 215 -22.27 11.16 -10.88
CA GLU A 215 -22.38 11.03 -12.33
C GLU A 215 -21.04 11.31 -13.00
N ASP A 216 -20.81 10.68 -14.15
CA ASP A 216 -19.57 10.84 -14.93
C ASP A 216 -18.29 10.64 -14.11
N VAL A 217 -18.34 9.71 -13.16
CA VAL A 217 -17.19 9.21 -12.39
C VAL A 217 -17.02 7.73 -12.67
N THR A 218 -15.78 7.28 -12.77
CA THR A 218 -15.42 5.88 -12.91
C THR A 218 -14.27 5.51 -11.97
N TYR A 219 -13.80 4.28 -12.09
CA TYR A 219 -12.82 3.67 -11.22
C TYR A 219 -11.78 2.91 -12.04
N PHE A 220 -10.54 2.81 -11.56
CA PHE A 220 -9.44 2.20 -12.32
C PHE A 220 -9.64 0.69 -12.50
N SER A 221 -10.17 0.00 -11.48
CA SER A 221 -10.44 -1.44 -11.52
C SER A 221 -11.91 -1.73 -11.81
N PHE A 222 -12.18 -2.81 -12.54
CA PHE A 222 -13.57 -3.20 -12.79
C PHE A 222 -13.73 -4.69 -13.04
N THR A 223 -14.09 -5.42 -11.99
CA THR A 223 -14.43 -6.85 -12.06
C THR A 223 -15.93 -6.99 -11.86
N SER A 224 -16.67 -7.25 -12.93
CA SER A 224 -18.14 -7.30 -12.85
C SER A 224 -18.64 -8.44 -11.96
N ASP A 225 -19.28 -8.09 -10.85
CA ASP A 225 -20.00 -9.01 -9.95
C ASP A 225 -21.33 -9.46 -10.56
N ASN A 226 -22.00 -8.55 -11.27
CA ASN A 226 -23.25 -8.83 -11.94
C ASN A 226 -23.27 -8.19 -13.33
N ARG A 227 -23.74 -8.97 -14.32
CA ARG A 227 -23.85 -8.58 -15.72
C ARG A 227 -25.32 -8.42 -16.08
N SER A 228 -25.58 -7.57 -17.06
CA SER A 228 -26.93 -7.33 -17.57
C SER A 228 -27.90 -6.85 -16.48
N THR A 229 -27.46 -5.85 -15.71
CA THR A 229 -28.23 -5.27 -14.61
C THR A 229 -28.40 -3.76 -14.79
N ASP A 230 -29.16 -3.13 -13.90
CA ASP A 230 -29.33 -1.69 -13.83
C ASP A 230 -28.73 -1.10 -12.54
N MET A 231 -28.57 0.22 -12.51
CA MET A 231 -28.00 0.92 -11.35
C MET A 231 -28.80 0.67 -10.06
N LYS A 232 -30.13 0.55 -10.14
CA LYS A 232 -30.98 0.34 -8.97
C LYS A 232 -30.67 -1.02 -8.32
N SER A 233 -30.60 -2.07 -9.13
CA SER A 233 -30.27 -3.43 -8.72
C SER A 233 -28.84 -3.50 -8.19
N CYS A 234 -27.90 -2.77 -8.80
CA CYS A 234 -26.52 -2.66 -8.34
C CYS A 234 -26.44 -2.03 -6.92
N LYS A 235 -27.15 -0.93 -6.69
CA LYS A 235 -27.28 -0.30 -5.36
C LYS A 235 -27.92 -1.24 -4.34
N GLU A 236 -28.99 -1.95 -4.70
CA GLU A 236 -29.67 -2.89 -3.80
C GLU A 236 -28.75 -4.06 -3.39
N ALA A 237 -27.93 -4.56 -4.32
CA ALA A 237 -26.93 -5.58 -4.03
C ALA A 237 -25.85 -5.05 -3.06
N CYS A 238 -25.32 -3.84 -3.31
CA CYS A 238 -24.38 -3.18 -2.40
C CYS A 238 -24.97 -2.90 -1.02
N PHE A 239 -26.26 -2.53 -0.97
CA PHE A 239 -26.94 -2.25 0.28
C PHE A 239 -26.98 -3.48 1.19
N LYS A 240 -27.30 -4.65 0.61
CA LYS A 240 -27.37 -5.95 1.29
C LYS A 240 -25.98 -6.52 1.65
N ASN A 241 -24.93 -6.10 0.94
CA ASN A 241 -23.57 -6.50 1.22
C ASN A 241 -22.91 -5.52 2.21
N CYS A 242 -22.58 -6.00 3.40
CA CYS A 242 -21.95 -5.18 4.42
C CYS A 242 -20.54 -4.71 4.08
N SER A 243 -19.78 -5.53 3.34
CA SER A 243 -18.43 -5.16 2.94
C SER A 243 -18.44 -4.16 1.80
N CYS A 244 -19.53 -4.07 1.01
CA CYS A 244 -19.62 -3.17 -0.12
C CYS A 244 -19.63 -1.70 0.32
N LYS A 245 -18.70 -0.92 -0.25
CA LYS A 245 -18.56 0.51 -0.02
C LYS A 245 -19.10 1.37 -1.17
N ALA A 246 -19.20 0.82 -2.39
CA ALA A 246 -19.75 1.53 -3.53
C ALA A 246 -20.44 0.58 -4.51
N ALA A 247 -21.46 1.09 -5.19
CA ALA A 247 -22.01 0.47 -6.40
C ALA A 247 -21.46 1.23 -7.62
N ILE A 248 -20.60 0.58 -8.39
CA ILE A 248 -20.00 1.15 -9.62
C ILE A 248 -20.70 0.51 -10.81
N PHE A 249 -21.32 1.34 -11.65
CA PHE A 249 -22.11 0.88 -12.78
C PHE A 249 -21.55 1.43 -14.08
N ARG A 250 -21.21 0.54 -15.02
CA ARG A 250 -20.78 0.88 -16.38
C ARG A 250 -21.78 0.39 -17.40
N TYR A 251 -22.13 1.21 -18.38
CA TYR A 251 -23.08 0.86 -19.42
C TYR A 251 -22.77 1.56 -20.75
N GLY A 252 -23.23 0.97 -21.84
CA GLY A 252 -23.16 1.56 -23.17
C GLY A 252 -24.29 2.56 -23.41
N SER A 253 -25.07 2.33 -24.46
CA SER A 253 -26.25 3.15 -24.78
C SER A 253 -27.49 2.82 -23.96
N ASN A 254 -27.58 1.62 -23.38
CA ASN A 254 -28.74 1.16 -22.63
C ASN A 254 -28.42 1.05 -21.13
N SER A 255 -28.96 1.96 -20.32
CA SER A 255 -28.77 2.01 -18.86
C SER A 255 -29.48 0.87 -18.10
N SER A 256 -30.35 0.10 -18.76
CA SER A 256 -30.98 -1.10 -18.19
C SER A 256 -30.17 -2.37 -18.43
N ASN A 257 -29.06 -2.30 -19.17
CA ASN A 257 -28.23 -3.45 -19.49
C ASN A 257 -26.74 -3.07 -19.38
N GLY A 258 -26.28 -2.91 -18.14
CA GLY A 258 -24.90 -2.62 -17.82
C GLY A 258 -24.24 -3.66 -16.93
N PHE A 259 -23.06 -3.30 -16.46
CA PHE A 259 -22.21 -4.10 -15.58
C PHE A 259 -22.10 -3.42 -14.23
N CYS A 260 -22.19 -4.21 -13.16
CA CYS A 260 -22.09 -3.75 -11.78
C CYS A 260 -20.82 -4.31 -11.14
N TYR A 261 -20.10 -3.46 -10.40
CA TYR A 261 -18.96 -3.81 -9.56
C TYR A 261 -19.17 -3.27 -8.14
N LEU A 262 -18.91 -4.11 -7.13
CA LEU A 262 -19.21 -3.89 -5.72
C LEU A 262 -17.95 -3.96 -4.83
N PRO A 263 -17.01 -3.01 -4.95
CA PRO A 263 -15.77 -3.02 -4.18
C PRO A 263 -15.98 -2.88 -2.68
N SER A 264 -15.14 -3.60 -1.92
CA SER A 264 -15.04 -3.53 -0.46
C SER A 264 -14.10 -2.41 0.04
N GLN A 265 -13.24 -1.91 -0.84
CA GLN A 265 -12.32 -0.81 -0.60
C GLN A 265 -12.32 0.12 -1.80
N ILE A 266 -12.35 1.43 -1.54
CA ILE A 266 -12.36 2.49 -2.54
C ILE A 266 -11.04 3.25 -2.45
N PHE A 267 -10.22 3.14 -3.47
CA PHE A 267 -9.08 4.04 -3.63
C PHE A 267 -9.49 5.28 -4.44
N SER A 268 -8.60 5.82 -5.27
CA SER A 268 -8.88 6.98 -6.10
C SER A 268 -9.95 6.65 -7.14
N LEU A 269 -10.97 7.50 -7.20
CA LEU A 269 -11.92 7.58 -8.30
C LEU A 269 -11.37 8.52 -9.38
N MET A 270 -11.95 8.50 -10.57
CA MET A 270 -11.59 9.45 -11.63
C MET A 270 -12.80 9.93 -12.40
N ASN A 271 -12.73 11.14 -12.94
CA ASN A 271 -13.74 11.59 -13.90
C ASN A 271 -13.76 10.65 -15.11
N ASN A 272 -14.96 10.32 -15.58
CA ASN A 272 -15.15 9.49 -16.75
C ASN A 272 -15.07 10.35 -18.01
N ASP A 273 -13.87 10.44 -18.58
CA ASP A 273 -13.69 11.01 -19.92
C ASP A 273 -14.20 10.02 -20.97
N LYS A 274 -15.42 10.29 -21.48
CA LYS A 274 -16.11 9.40 -22.42
C LYS A 274 -15.41 9.30 -23.78
N ASP A 275 -14.59 10.29 -24.14
CA ASP A 275 -13.81 10.26 -25.38
C ASP A 275 -12.65 9.25 -25.27
N LEU A 276 -12.22 8.94 -24.04
CA LEU A 276 -11.18 7.95 -23.76
C LEU A 276 -11.76 6.58 -23.38
N THR A 277 -12.82 6.55 -22.57
CA THR A 277 -13.36 5.30 -22.02
C THR A 277 -14.40 4.62 -22.91
N TYR A 278 -15.09 5.38 -23.77
CA TYR A 278 -16.16 4.89 -24.65
C TYR A 278 -17.35 4.24 -23.94
N TYR A 279 -17.53 4.46 -22.63
CA TYR A 279 -18.68 4.00 -21.86
C TYR A 279 -19.20 5.08 -20.92
N ASN A 280 -20.45 4.94 -20.50
CA ASN A 280 -21.00 5.72 -19.39
C ASN A 280 -20.70 5.01 -18.07
N SER A 281 -20.38 5.80 -17.05
CA SER A 281 -20.08 5.30 -15.72
C SER A 281 -20.75 6.17 -14.67
N SER A 282 -21.23 5.54 -13.62
CA SER A 282 -21.75 6.22 -12.45
C SER A 282 -21.33 5.46 -11.20
N VAL A 283 -20.95 6.20 -10.17
CA VAL A 283 -20.50 5.64 -8.88
C VAL A 283 -21.46 6.09 -7.80
N SER A 284 -21.99 5.14 -7.05
CA SER A 284 -22.83 5.41 -5.89
C SER A 284 -22.10 4.97 -4.63
N LEU A 285 -21.53 5.93 -3.89
CA LEU A 285 -20.81 5.67 -2.64
C LEU A 285 -21.81 5.43 -1.52
N LYS A 286 -21.66 4.31 -0.80
CA LYS A 286 -22.49 4.01 0.37
C LYS A 286 -22.05 4.92 1.52
N VAL A 287 -23.01 5.59 2.16
CA VAL A 287 -22.74 6.56 3.23
C VAL A 287 -23.69 6.36 4.40
N GLU A 288 -23.24 6.65 5.62
CA GLU A 288 -24.10 6.71 6.81
C GLU A 288 -24.64 8.14 6.97
N ILE A 289 -25.94 8.31 7.19
CA ILE A 289 -26.55 9.62 7.47
C ILE A 289 -26.93 9.72 8.95
N ALA A 290 -26.49 10.79 9.61
CA ALA A 290 -26.97 11.13 10.95
C ALA A 290 -28.45 11.52 10.91
N ARG A 291 -29.28 10.88 11.73
CA ARG A 291 -30.66 11.35 11.94
C ARG A 291 -30.62 12.70 12.65
N ILE A 292 -31.12 13.75 12.01
CA ILE A 292 -31.59 14.92 12.75
C ILE A 292 -32.84 14.44 13.50
N VAL A 293 -32.69 14.09 14.78
CA VAL A 293 -33.84 13.96 15.66
C VAL A 293 -34.39 15.37 15.84
N THR A 294 -35.33 15.77 14.99
CA THR A 294 -36.22 16.88 15.33
C THR A 294 -37.02 16.40 16.53
N GLY A 295 -36.55 16.75 17.73
CA GLY A 295 -37.33 16.57 18.95
C GLY A 295 -38.71 17.23 18.73
N PRO A 296 -39.79 16.66 19.27
CA PRO A 296 -41.10 17.25 19.12
C PRO A 296 -41.06 18.69 19.64
N GLU A 297 -41.58 19.62 18.84
CA GLU A 297 -41.82 21.00 19.24
C GLU A 297 -42.58 21.00 20.57
N VAL A 298 -41.90 21.31 21.67
CA VAL A 298 -42.56 21.61 22.93
C VAL A 298 -43.21 22.96 22.73
N GLY A 299 -44.51 22.90 22.39
CA GLY A 299 -45.37 24.06 22.23
C GLY A 299 -45.24 25.00 23.41
N ILE A 300 -44.83 26.22 23.13
CA ILE A 300 -44.88 27.34 24.06
C ILE A 300 -46.35 27.70 24.24
N SER A 301 -46.83 27.64 25.49
CA SER A 301 -48.04 28.35 25.91
C SER A 301 -47.83 28.96 27.30
N PRO A 302 -48.48 30.11 27.57
CA PRO A 302 -47.88 31.18 28.36
C PRO A 302 -48.17 31.02 29.85
N GLY A 303 -47.11 30.99 30.65
CA GLY A 303 -47.17 31.01 32.11
C GLY A 303 -47.50 32.40 32.65
N GLY A 304 -48.54 32.44 33.50
CA GLY A 304 -48.99 33.61 34.23
C GLY A 304 -47.93 34.17 35.18
N SER A 305 -48.07 35.47 35.40
CA SER A 305 -47.27 36.29 36.30
C SER A 305 -47.30 35.80 37.73
N ASP A 306 -46.13 35.79 38.40
CA ASP A 306 -46.07 36.28 39.77
C ASP A 306 -44.72 36.93 40.05
N ARG A 307 -44.81 38.20 40.43
CA ARG A 307 -43.71 39.06 40.87
C ARG A 307 -43.32 38.70 42.29
N LYS A 308 -42.03 38.44 42.55
CA LYS A 308 -41.36 38.87 43.79
C LYS A 308 -39.93 39.30 43.48
N GLU A 309 -39.68 40.60 43.61
CA GLU A 309 -38.34 41.17 43.80
C GLU A 309 -37.73 40.65 45.11
N SER A 310 -36.41 40.45 45.17
CA SER A 310 -35.52 41.37 45.88
C SER A 310 -34.05 40.91 45.95
N VAL A 311 -33.19 41.92 45.99
CA VAL A 311 -31.79 42.04 46.44
C VAL A 311 -30.64 41.59 45.52
N LEU A 312 -30.05 42.64 44.95
CA LEU A 312 -28.71 42.78 44.38
C LEU A 312 -27.61 42.68 45.47
N GLY A 313 -26.51 41.96 45.21
CA GLY A 313 -25.29 42.07 46.02
C GLY A 313 -24.20 41.01 45.73
N PRO A 314 -23.04 41.39 45.13
CA PRO A 314 -22.05 40.45 44.60
C PRO A 314 -20.88 40.14 45.56
N VAL A 315 -20.45 38.88 45.65
CA VAL A 315 -19.20 38.47 46.34
C VAL A 315 -18.49 37.32 45.61
N LEU A 316 -17.41 37.69 44.90
CA LEU A 316 -16.07 37.06 44.85
C LEU A 316 -15.88 35.62 44.30
N GLY A 317 -15.69 35.48 42.99
CA GLY A 317 -14.36 35.52 42.35
C GLY A 317 -13.17 34.65 42.84
N SER A 318 -13.31 33.72 43.79
CA SER A 318 -12.16 32.95 44.31
C SER A 318 -12.22 31.43 44.18
N THR A 319 -13.33 30.84 43.70
CA THR A 319 -13.43 29.36 43.60
C THR A 319 -13.13 28.81 42.20
N LEU A 320 -13.26 29.61 41.14
CA LEU A 320 -13.00 29.19 39.75
C LEU A 320 -11.51 29.07 39.41
N GLY A 321 -10.66 29.96 39.95
CA GLY A 321 -9.22 29.93 39.67
C GLY A 321 -8.52 28.67 40.21
N ILE A 322 -8.93 28.21 41.40
CA ILE A 322 -8.37 27.01 42.04
C ILE A 322 -8.78 25.76 41.25
N LEU A 323 -10.02 25.71 40.74
CA LEU A 323 -10.51 24.61 39.92
C LEU A 323 -9.78 24.52 38.57
N CYS A 324 -9.57 25.66 37.90
CA CYS A 324 -8.82 25.69 36.64
C CYS A 324 -7.35 25.31 36.84
N ALA A 325 -6.70 25.77 37.92
CA ALA A 325 -5.32 25.40 38.23
C ALA A 325 -5.18 23.90 38.54
N ALA A 326 -6.11 23.31 39.29
CA ALA A 326 -6.10 21.88 39.57
C ALA A 326 -6.28 21.03 38.30
N VAL A 327 -7.14 21.46 37.37
CA VAL A 327 -7.32 20.78 36.08
C VAL A 327 -6.07 20.91 35.19
N ALA A 328 -5.44 22.08 35.16
CA ALA A 328 -4.21 22.31 34.40
C ALA A 328 -3.04 21.46 34.94
N VAL A 329 -2.89 21.37 36.27
CA VAL A 329 -1.86 20.52 36.89
C VAL A 329 -2.18 19.04 36.67
N GLY A 330 -3.44 18.63 36.81
CA GLY A 330 -3.87 17.25 36.57
C GLY A 330 -3.61 16.79 35.13
N THR A 331 -3.90 17.64 34.14
CA THR A 331 -3.62 17.37 32.72
C THR A 331 -2.12 17.33 32.44
N ALA A 332 -1.33 18.27 32.99
CA ALA A 332 0.12 18.25 32.84
C ALA A 332 0.76 16.98 33.44
N VAL A 333 0.33 16.56 34.64
CA VAL A 333 0.80 15.31 35.28
C VAL A 333 0.36 14.09 34.49
N PHE A 334 -0.86 14.06 33.94
CA PHE A 334 -1.34 12.98 33.10
C PHE A 334 -0.53 12.86 31.80
N VAL A 335 -0.26 13.97 31.12
CA VAL A 335 0.57 13.99 29.91
C VAL A 335 2.00 13.57 30.20
N TYR A 336 2.60 14.05 31.31
CA TYR A 336 3.94 13.65 31.72
C TYR A 336 4.02 12.14 32.04
N ARG A 337 3.05 11.60 32.77
CA ARG A 337 2.96 10.16 33.06
C ARG A 337 2.74 9.33 31.79
N ARG A 338 1.95 9.82 30.84
CA ARG A 338 1.72 9.14 29.57
C ARG A 338 2.96 9.14 28.69
N LYS A 339 3.71 10.25 28.66
CA LYS A 339 5.00 10.34 27.96
C LYS A 339 6.03 9.41 28.58
N LYS A 340 6.20 9.43 29.91
CA LYS A 340 7.14 8.53 30.60
C LYS A 340 6.79 7.05 30.39
N ARG A 341 5.50 6.69 30.43
CA ARG A 341 5.06 5.32 30.13
C ARG A 341 5.30 4.93 28.67
N SER A 342 5.19 5.87 27.73
CA SER A 342 5.52 5.62 26.32
C SER A 342 7.01 5.36 26.13
N GLU A 343 7.87 6.12 26.80
CA GLU A 343 9.33 5.95 26.77
C GLU A 343 9.76 4.61 27.43
N GLU A 344 9.16 4.24 28.57
CA GLU A 344 9.40 2.93 29.21
C GLU A 344 8.89 1.75 28.35
N ILE A 345 7.76 1.92 27.66
CA ILE A 345 7.24 0.90 26.72
C ILE A 345 8.13 0.80 25.47
N GLU A 346 8.66 1.90 24.95
CA GLU A 346 9.56 1.86 23.79
C GLU A 346 10.87 1.12 24.10
N GLU A 347 11.44 1.33 25.30
CA GLU A 347 12.63 0.59 25.74
C GLU A 347 12.35 -0.90 25.99
N ASP A 348 11.24 -1.26 26.64
CA ASP A 348 10.90 -2.65 27.00
C ASP A 348 10.50 -3.51 25.78
N TYR A 349 9.85 -2.92 24.77
CA TYR A 349 9.47 -3.61 23.52
C TYR A 349 10.66 -3.85 22.58
N LEU A 350 11.74 -3.06 22.68
CA LEU A 350 12.90 -3.18 21.81
C LEU A 350 13.90 -4.26 22.26
N ASP A 351 13.83 -4.71 23.51
CA ASP A 351 14.75 -5.72 24.08
C ASP A 351 14.31 -7.18 23.83
N HIS A 352 13.12 -7.42 23.25
CA HIS A 352 12.50 -8.76 23.21
C HIS A 352 12.27 -9.38 21.82
N VAL A 353 12.99 -8.95 20.77
CA VAL A 353 12.89 -9.57 19.42
C VAL A 353 14.15 -10.38 19.06
N PRO A 354 14.06 -11.71 18.90
CA PRO A 354 15.22 -12.53 18.50
C PRO A 354 15.71 -12.17 17.08
N GLY A 355 16.99 -11.84 16.93
CA GLY A 355 17.64 -11.71 15.61
C GLY A 355 18.11 -10.31 15.18
N MET A 356 17.97 -9.27 16.02
CA MET A 356 18.57 -7.96 15.73
C MET A 356 20.07 -7.89 16.10
N PRO A 357 20.87 -7.06 15.42
CA PRO A 357 22.25 -6.76 15.82
C PRO A 357 22.28 -6.14 17.22
N THR A 358 23.23 -6.56 18.06
CA THR A 358 23.44 -5.99 19.40
C THR A 358 23.71 -4.49 19.30
N ARG A 359 22.90 -3.69 19.99
CA ARG A 359 23.07 -2.24 20.09
C ARG A 359 23.89 -1.92 21.33
N PHE A 360 24.81 -0.95 21.20
CA PHE A 360 25.61 -0.44 22.30
C PHE A 360 25.24 1.01 22.56
N SER A 361 25.10 1.37 23.83
CA SER A 361 24.95 2.76 24.21
C SER A 361 26.20 3.57 23.85
N TYR A 362 26.04 4.88 23.69
CA TYR A 362 27.16 5.79 23.40
C TYR A 362 28.30 5.63 24.43
N GLN A 363 27.96 5.43 25.70
CA GLN A 363 28.91 5.29 26.79
C GLN A 363 29.69 3.97 26.72
N GLU A 364 29.02 2.88 26.31
CA GLU A 364 29.67 1.59 26.04
C GLU A 364 30.59 1.67 24.83
N LEU A 365 30.19 2.37 23.77
CA LEU A 365 31.04 2.60 22.59
C LEU A 365 32.28 3.41 22.95
N VAL A 366 32.13 4.50 23.72
CA VAL A 366 33.25 5.31 24.22
C VAL A 366 34.21 4.45 25.06
N THR A 367 33.67 3.61 25.94
CA THR A 367 34.48 2.75 26.81
C THR A 367 35.19 1.65 26.01
N ALA A 368 34.49 0.99 25.08
CA ALA A 368 35.02 -0.11 24.27
C ALA A 368 36.06 0.37 23.23
N THR A 369 35.92 1.60 22.74
CA THR A 369 36.84 2.18 21.76
C THR A 369 37.95 3.02 22.38
N ASP A 370 38.00 3.11 23.71
CA ASP A 370 38.89 4.00 24.46
C ASP A 370 38.84 5.42 23.90
N ASN A 371 37.65 6.02 24.02
CA ASN A 371 37.30 7.34 23.49
C ASN A 371 37.51 7.46 21.97
N PHE A 372 37.12 6.43 21.22
CA PHE A 372 37.24 6.32 19.75
C PHE A 372 38.68 6.32 19.22
N SER A 373 39.67 6.09 20.08
CA SER A 373 41.08 5.95 19.66
C SER A 373 41.34 4.63 18.94
N LYS A 374 40.49 3.61 19.14
CA LYS A 374 40.53 2.33 18.42
C LYS A 374 39.39 2.24 17.40
N LYS A 375 39.75 2.00 16.12
CA LYS A 375 38.79 1.79 15.03
C LYS A 375 38.08 0.44 15.17
N LEU A 376 36.75 0.43 15.19
CA LEU A 376 35.93 -0.77 15.05
C LEU A 376 35.59 -0.99 13.57
N GLY A 377 35.77 -2.22 13.07
CA GLY A 377 35.40 -2.59 11.69
C GLY A 377 36.19 -3.72 11.03
N ILE A 378 37.28 -4.22 11.60
CA ILE A 378 38.06 -5.32 11.00
C ILE A 378 37.51 -6.71 11.42
N GLN A 379 36.70 -6.79 12.49
CA GLN A 379 36.24 -8.06 13.05
C GLN A 379 34.94 -8.62 12.46
N LEU A 380 34.08 -7.81 11.81
CA LEU A 380 32.87 -8.31 11.13
C LEU A 380 33.21 -9.08 9.85
N ALA A 381 34.24 -8.65 9.12
CA ALA A 381 34.75 -9.38 7.97
C ALA A 381 35.45 -10.70 8.37
N GLU A 382 36.10 -10.75 9.53
CA GLU A 382 36.69 -11.99 10.05
C GLU A 382 35.62 -12.93 10.62
N LEU A 383 34.55 -12.43 11.24
CA LEU A 383 33.41 -13.26 11.68
C LEU A 383 32.68 -13.91 10.50
N GLN A 384 32.44 -13.18 9.41
CA GLN A 384 31.87 -13.78 8.19
C GLN A 384 32.82 -14.81 7.58
N LYS A 385 34.13 -14.57 7.56
CA LYS A 385 35.11 -15.56 7.11
C LYS A 385 35.14 -16.78 8.02
N VAL A 386 35.06 -16.63 9.34
CA VAL A 386 35.08 -17.74 10.32
C VAL A 386 33.80 -18.57 10.23
N VAL A 387 32.63 -17.95 10.08
CA VAL A 387 31.35 -18.64 9.88
C VAL A 387 31.34 -19.40 8.55
N VAL A 388 31.80 -18.79 7.47
CA VAL A 388 31.94 -19.46 6.16
C VAL A 388 32.97 -20.60 6.23
N LYS A 389 34.09 -20.42 6.96
CA LYS A 389 35.08 -21.48 7.17
C LYS A 389 34.51 -22.63 7.99
N MET A 390 33.74 -22.35 9.05
CA MET A 390 33.10 -23.38 9.88
C MET A 390 32.05 -24.17 9.08
N ILE A 391 31.24 -23.50 8.26
CA ILE A 391 30.25 -24.16 7.39
C ILE A 391 30.97 -25.04 6.37
N LEU A 392 32.03 -24.54 5.71
CA LEU A 392 32.81 -25.32 4.75
C LEU A 392 33.53 -26.51 5.41
N GLN A 393 34.04 -26.35 6.63
CA GLN A 393 34.72 -27.42 7.36
C GLN A 393 33.73 -28.50 7.85
N TYR A 394 32.51 -28.11 8.21
CA TYR A 394 31.42 -29.03 8.58
C TYR A 394 30.89 -29.80 7.36
N VAL A 395 30.68 -29.12 6.24
CA VAL A 395 30.32 -29.76 4.95
C VAL A 395 31.40 -30.74 4.49
N HIS A 396 32.68 -30.37 4.65
CA HIS A 396 33.80 -31.25 4.32
C HIS A 396 33.87 -32.49 5.24
N GLN A 397 33.55 -32.37 6.53
CA GLN A 397 33.49 -33.51 7.46
C GLN A 397 32.27 -34.42 7.21
N PHE A 398 31.15 -33.84 6.76
CA PHE A 398 29.95 -34.58 6.38
C PHE A 398 30.18 -35.43 5.12
N TYR A 399 30.88 -34.89 4.11
CA TYR A 399 31.25 -35.63 2.90
C TYR A 399 32.33 -36.71 3.11
N GLN A 400 33.09 -36.65 4.21
CA GLN A 400 34.06 -37.70 4.57
C GLN A 400 33.49 -38.79 5.51
N GLY A 401 32.17 -38.80 5.76
CA GLY A 401 31.50 -39.87 6.50
C GLY A 401 31.85 -39.97 7.99
N ARG A 402 32.18 -38.85 8.64
CA ARG A 402 32.45 -38.78 10.11
C ARG A 402 31.59 -37.77 10.86
N GLY A 403 30.30 -37.68 10.55
CA GLY A 403 29.35 -36.84 11.30
C GLY A 403 28.45 -37.68 12.22
N ASP A 404 28.69 -37.62 13.53
CA ASP A 404 27.82 -38.22 14.56
C ASP A 404 26.74 -37.20 14.97
N LEU A 405 25.47 -37.60 14.98
CA LEU A 405 24.30 -36.71 14.99
C LEU A 405 23.82 -36.30 16.40
N SER A 406 24.68 -36.41 17.42
CA SER A 406 24.29 -36.24 18.84
C SER A 406 24.78 -34.95 19.52
N ALA A 407 25.45 -34.03 18.83
CA ALA A 407 26.08 -32.85 19.44
C ALA A 407 25.34 -31.50 19.25
N LEU A 408 24.02 -31.51 19.08
CA LEU A 408 23.19 -30.27 19.02
C LEU A 408 22.40 -29.99 20.31
N GLY A 409 22.67 -30.72 21.39
CA GLY A 409 21.87 -30.69 22.62
C GLY A 409 22.61 -30.42 23.93
N SER A 410 23.78 -29.77 23.93
CA SER A 410 24.41 -29.26 25.17
C SER A 410 25.71 -28.52 24.88
N ASN A 411 25.66 -27.19 24.69
CA ASN A 411 26.74 -26.26 25.03
C ASN A 411 26.34 -24.82 24.69
N SER A 412 25.33 -24.34 25.41
CA SER A 412 24.99 -22.92 25.52
C SER A 412 25.40 -22.40 26.89
N SER A 413 26.67 -22.59 27.27
CA SER A 413 27.20 -22.07 28.54
C SER A 413 28.74 -22.10 28.61
N CYS A 414 29.45 -21.61 27.59
CA CYS A 414 30.87 -21.29 27.78
C CYS A 414 31.43 -20.40 26.65
N PHE A 415 31.04 -19.12 26.61
CA PHE A 415 31.84 -18.08 25.94
C PHE A 415 31.49 -16.70 26.51
N VAL A 416 31.70 -16.55 27.82
CA VAL A 416 31.86 -15.23 28.47
C VAL A 416 33.12 -15.32 29.31
N ARG A 417 34.27 -15.02 28.70
CA ARG A 417 35.48 -14.48 29.36
C ARG A 417 36.57 -14.27 28.31
N LYS A 418 37.00 -13.00 28.19
CA LYS A 418 38.01 -12.44 27.27
C LYS A 418 37.53 -12.49 25.81
N TRP A 419 37.14 -11.39 25.18
CA TRP A 419 37.74 -10.05 25.13
C TRP A 419 36.67 -8.99 24.95
#